data_AF-A0A964MU84-F1
#
_entry.id   AF-A0A964MU84-F1
#
_cell.length_a   1.000
_cell.length_b   1.000
_cell.length_c   1.000
_cell.angle_alpha   90.00
_cell.angle_beta   90.00
_cell.angle_gamma   90.00
#
_symmetry.space_group_name_H-M   'P 1'
#
loop_
_entity.id
_entity.type
_entity.pdbx_description
1 polymer ?
#
loop_
_entity_poly.entity_id
_entity_poly.type
_entity_poly.pdbx_seq_one_letter_code
_entity_poly.pdbx_strand_id
1 'polypeptide(L)'
;MMPDKIILIAHRDADVRHRFSSALAEARHTPVTAATAAAADLAARDTVLPVSLALIDAGLREDAPAWILTLRGDMARPVLVFAGSVGSSADARALLAVPIAGYINEHASPAQILPALAPHLFPASFDRRLSPRVPLGIPVSYRAGQTIATAVTLNLGRGGLAVRTLSPLNPRTLVDLKFRVPSKSEIEARGRVVWSDRSVGMGIQFDHMSASDQQIIDGLT
;
A
#
# COMPACT_ATOMS: atom_id res chain seq x y z
N MET A 1 5.58 14.20 -15.92
CA MET A 1 4.48 15.13 -15.59
C MET A 1 3.65 14.45 -14.50
N MET A 2 3.52 15.06 -13.31
CA MET A 2 2.73 14.46 -12.22
C MET A 2 1.24 14.54 -12.58
N PRO A 3 0.45 13.47 -12.41
CA PRO A 3 -0.98 13.55 -12.63
C PRO A 3 -1.62 14.47 -11.59
N ASP A 4 -2.45 15.40 -12.05
CA ASP A 4 -3.32 16.20 -11.18
C ASP A 4 -4.30 15.25 -10.46
N LYS A 5 -4.47 15.47 -9.17
CA LYS A 5 -5.30 14.64 -8.29
C LYS A 5 -6.23 15.53 -7.49
N ILE A 6 -7.49 15.15 -7.41
CA ILE A 6 -8.46 15.78 -6.52
C ILE A 6 -8.25 15.23 -5.11
N ILE A 7 -7.98 16.11 -4.14
CA ILE A 7 -7.69 15.72 -2.74
C ILE A 7 -8.70 16.37 -1.81
N LEU A 8 -9.52 15.57 -1.14
CA LEU A 8 -10.46 16.06 -0.13
C LEU A 8 -9.73 16.33 1.18
N ILE A 9 -9.93 17.51 1.74
CA ILE A 9 -9.41 17.93 3.05
C ILE A 9 -10.60 18.29 3.93
N ALA A 10 -11.09 17.32 4.70
CA ALA A 10 -12.19 17.49 5.64
C ALA A 10 -11.61 17.72 7.04
N HIS A 11 -11.69 18.95 7.56
CA HIS A 11 -11.16 19.29 8.88
C HIS A 11 -11.97 20.43 9.49
N ARG A 12 -12.17 20.46 10.82
CA ARG A 12 -12.91 21.56 11.48
C ARG A 12 -12.16 22.89 11.46
N ASP A 13 -10.86 22.84 11.75
CA ASP A 13 -9.96 24.00 11.73
C ASP A 13 -9.69 24.50 10.30
N ALA A 14 -9.93 25.79 10.07
CA ALA A 14 -9.70 26.46 8.80
C ALA A 14 -8.21 26.61 8.45
N ASP A 15 -7.35 26.80 9.44
CA ASP A 15 -5.91 26.99 9.23
C ASP A 15 -5.24 25.70 8.76
N VAL A 16 -5.68 24.56 9.30
CA VAL A 16 -5.27 23.24 8.80
C VAL A 16 -5.70 23.06 7.35
N ARG A 17 -6.97 23.35 7.01
CA ARG A 17 -7.46 23.25 5.62
C ARG A 17 -6.67 24.15 4.69
N HIS A 18 -6.39 25.40 5.08
CA HIS A 18 -5.66 26.36 4.28
C HIS A 18 -4.20 25.93 4.05
N ARG A 19 -3.49 25.51 5.11
CA ARG A 19 -2.10 25.04 5.03
C ARG A 19 -1.94 23.84 4.10
N PHE A 20 -2.81 22.83 4.27
CA PHE A 20 -2.80 21.64 3.40
C PHE A 20 -3.18 21.96 1.96
N SER A 21 -4.21 22.80 1.76
CA SER A 21 -4.63 23.20 0.41
C SER A 21 -3.52 23.92 -0.34
N SER A 22 -2.83 24.85 0.32
CA SER A 22 -1.75 25.64 -0.29
C SER A 22 -0.58 24.73 -0.71
N ALA A 23 -0.13 23.85 0.17
CA ALA A 23 0.96 22.91 -0.14
C ALA A 23 0.61 21.94 -1.27
N LEU A 24 -0.64 21.48 -1.34
CA LEU A 24 -1.11 20.57 -2.40
C LEU A 24 -1.30 21.31 -3.74
N ALA A 25 -1.78 22.55 -3.72
CA ALA A 25 -1.92 23.39 -4.91
C ALA A 25 -0.56 23.75 -5.52
N GLU A 26 0.44 24.08 -4.70
CA GLU A 26 1.84 24.28 -5.14
C GLU A 26 2.40 23.04 -5.85
N ALA A 27 1.96 21.85 -5.45
CA ALA A 27 2.30 20.57 -6.07
C ALA A 27 1.55 20.27 -7.38
N ARG A 28 0.63 21.15 -7.80
CA ARG A 28 -0.32 20.94 -8.90
C ARG A 28 -1.33 19.80 -8.64
N HIS A 29 -1.74 19.63 -7.39
CA HIS A 29 -2.94 18.87 -7.05
C HIS A 29 -4.11 19.84 -6.81
N THR A 30 -5.33 19.34 -6.95
CA THR A 30 -6.55 20.12 -6.76
C THR A 30 -7.18 19.83 -5.40
N PRO A 31 -6.99 20.68 -4.38
CA PRO A 31 -7.60 20.50 -3.08
C PRO A 31 -9.11 20.85 -3.11
N VAL A 32 -9.91 20.04 -2.42
CA VAL A 32 -11.32 20.30 -2.14
C VAL A 32 -11.48 20.32 -0.63
N THR A 33 -11.88 21.46 -0.06
CA THR A 33 -11.98 21.62 1.40
C THR A 33 -13.40 21.40 1.90
N ALA A 34 -13.55 20.72 3.02
CA ALA A 34 -14.83 20.55 3.71
C ALA A 34 -14.69 20.89 5.20
N ALA A 35 -15.54 21.79 5.71
CA ALA A 35 -15.57 22.14 7.13
C ALA A 35 -16.53 21.27 7.96
N THR A 36 -17.37 20.47 7.29
CA THR A 36 -18.40 19.62 7.91
C THR A 36 -18.40 18.24 7.27
N ALA A 37 -18.91 17.23 7.98
CA ALA A 37 -19.09 15.88 7.44
C ALA A 37 -20.00 15.87 6.21
N ALA A 38 -21.09 16.67 6.21
CA ALA A 38 -22.00 16.76 5.08
C ALA A 38 -21.34 17.34 3.82
N ALA A 39 -20.48 18.35 3.96
CA ALA A 39 -19.72 18.90 2.83
C ALA A 39 -18.70 17.89 2.29
N ALA A 40 -18.07 17.11 3.19
CA ALA A 40 -17.15 16.05 2.81
C ALA A 40 -17.87 14.90 2.08
N ASP A 41 -19.08 14.52 2.52
CA ASP A 41 -19.92 13.52 1.86
C ASP A 41 -20.33 13.96 0.45
N LEU A 42 -20.68 15.23 0.27
CA LEU A 42 -21.01 15.80 -1.03
C LEU A 42 -19.80 15.74 -1.98
N ALA A 43 -18.63 16.18 -1.51
CA ALA A 43 -17.40 16.15 -2.29
C ALA A 43 -16.96 14.72 -2.63
N ALA A 44 -17.13 13.76 -1.73
CA ALA A 44 -16.74 12.36 -1.96
C ALA A 44 -17.63 11.65 -3.01
N ARG A 45 -18.87 12.11 -3.17
CA ARG A 45 -19.87 11.58 -4.14
C ARG A 45 -19.82 12.30 -5.49
N ASP A 46 -19.10 13.41 -5.59
CA ASP A 46 -18.94 14.13 -6.85
C ASP A 46 -18.18 13.27 -7.87
N THR A 47 -18.89 12.88 -8.93
CA THR A 47 -18.35 12.06 -10.02
C THR A 47 -17.67 12.88 -11.09
N VAL A 48 -17.89 14.20 -11.13
CA VAL A 48 -17.22 15.14 -12.04
C VAL A 48 -15.79 15.40 -11.55
N LEU A 49 -15.61 15.53 -10.23
CA LEU A 49 -14.31 15.72 -9.58
C LEU A 49 -14.01 14.54 -8.63
N PRO A 50 -13.68 13.35 -9.16
CA PRO A 50 -13.50 12.16 -8.34
C PRO A 50 -12.31 12.29 -7.39
N VAL A 51 -12.60 12.36 -6.09
CA VAL A 51 -11.59 12.43 -5.03
C VAL A 51 -10.68 11.21 -5.07
N SER A 52 -9.39 11.44 -5.29
CA SER A 52 -8.33 10.42 -5.38
C SER A 52 -7.72 10.06 -4.02
N LEU A 53 -7.82 10.96 -3.05
CA LEU A 53 -7.31 10.81 -1.68
C LEU A 53 -8.16 11.69 -0.75
N ALA A 54 -8.51 11.19 0.43
CA ALA A 54 -9.18 11.99 1.45
C ALA A 54 -8.38 12.07 2.76
N LEU A 55 -8.29 13.27 3.31
CA LEU A 55 -7.74 13.58 4.63
C LEU A 55 -8.90 13.97 5.54
N ILE A 56 -9.12 13.22 6.63
CA ILE A 56 -10.34 13.30 7.43
C ILE A 56 -10.02 13.59 8.90
N ASP A 57 -10.62 14.64 9.44
CA ASP A 57 -10.74 14.89 10.88
C ASP A 57 -11.88 14.01 11.42
N ALA A 58 -11.53 12.99 12.21
CA ALA A 58 -12.51 12.07 12.78
C ALA A 58 -13.52 12.80 13.68
N GLY A 59 -13.16 13.94 14.26
CA GLY A 59 -14.05 14.73 15.12
C GLY A 59 -15.14 15.50 14.36
N LEU A 60 -15.23 15.38 13.03
CA LEU A 60 -16.36 15.90 12.25
C LEU A 60 -17.65 15.10 12.45
N ARG A 61 -17.57 13.87 12.97
CA ARG A 61 -18.73 13.01 13.25
C ARG A 61 -18.43 12.05 14.40
N GLU A 62 -19.39 11.88 15.30
CA GLU A 62 -19.25 10.99 16.46
C GLU A 62 -18.94 9.54 16.06
N ASP A 63 -19.66 9.01 15.07
CA ASP A 63 -19.37 7.70 14.47
C ASP A 63 -18.41 7.82 13.26
N ALA A 64 -17.19 8.26 13.54
CA ALA A 64 -16.14 8.37 12.53
C ALA A 64 -15.84 7.05 11.79
N PRO A 65 -15.79 5.87 12.45
CA PRO A 65 -15.55 4.60 11.78
C PRO A 65 -16.57 4.27 10.68
N ALA A 66 -17.87 4.32 10.97
CA ALA A 66 -18.90 4.03 9.97
C ALA A 66 -18.95 5.08 8.86
N TRP A 67 -18.67 6.33 9.22
CA TRP A 67 -18.58 7.42 8.25
C TRP A 67 -17.43 7.23 7.27
N ILE A 68 -16.24 6.88 7.75
CA ILE A 68 -15.07 6.60 6.89
C ILE A 68 -15.36 5.43 5.93
N LEU A 69 -16.02 4.36 6.40
CA LEU A 69 -16.44 3.25 5.52
C LEU A 69 -17.35 3.75 4.40
N THR A 70 -18.32 4.60 4.72
CA THR A 70 -19.26 5.17 3.75
C THR A 70 -18.55 6.11 2.77
N LEU A 71 -17.62 6.95 3.26
CA LEU A 71 -16.89 7.94 2.46
C LEU A 71 -15.90 7.27 1.50
N ARG A 72 -15.26 6.17 1.92
CA ARG A 72 -14.41 5.37 1.02
C ARG A 72 -15.20 4.89 -0.20
N GLY A 73 -16.42 4.39 0.04
CA GLY A 73 -17.23 3.73 -0.97
C GLY A 73 -16.51 2.53 -1.61
N ASP A 74 -17.03 2.06 -2.74
CA ASP A 74 -16.47 0.89 -3.45
C ASP A 74 -15.14 1.20 -4.19
N MET A 75 -14.81 2.48 -4.35
CA MET A 75 -13.66 2.98 -5.11
C MET A 75 -12.30 2.72 -4.44
N ALA A 76 -12.28 2.06 -3.28
CA ALA A 76 -11.09 1.70 -2.50
C ALA A 76 -10.11 2.86 -2.23
N ARG A 77 -10.56 4.13 -2.34
CA ARG A 77 -9.69 5.30 -2.21
C ARG A 77 -8.97 5.32 -0.86
N PRO A 78 -7.69 5.75 -0.81
CA PRO A 78 -6.99 5.92 0.44
C PRO A 78 -7.66 7.01 1.27
N VAL A 79 -7.82 6.74 2.57
CA VAL A 79 -8.29 7.70 3.56
C VAL A 79 -7.26 7.78 4.66
N LEU A 80 -6.70 8.97 4.88
CA LEU A 80 -5.85 9.26 6.03
C LEU A 80 -6.64 10.05 7.07
N VAL A 81 -6.42 9.72 8.34
CA VAL A 81 -7.05 10.42 9.46
C VAL A 81 -6.06 11.41 10.08
N PHE A 82 -6.49 12.63 10.38
CA PHE A 82 -5.67 13.60 11.11
C PHE A 82 -5.45 13.13 12.55
N ALA A 83 -4.20 12.99 12.97
CA ALA A 83 -3.83 12.28 14.19
C ALA A 83 -4.44 12.90 15.46
N GLY A 84 -4.44 14.22 15.60
CA GLY A 84 -5.00 14.89 16.79
C GLY A 84 -6.53 15.03 16.76
N SER A 85 -7.20 14.51 15.73
CA SER A 85 -8.65 14.25 15.81
C SER A 85 -9.00 13.01 16.64
N VAL A 86 -8.02 12.17 16.97
CA VAL A 86 -8.19 10.96 17.79
C VAL A 86 -7.98 11.31 19.26
N GLY A 87 -9.09 11.57 19.96
CA GLY A 87 -9.06 12.08 21.33
C GLY A 87 -8.85 11.02 22.42
N SER A 88 -9.04 9.73 22.12
CA SER A 88 -8.93 8.65 23.10
C SER A 88 -8.38 7.34 22.54
N SER A 89 -7.94 6.46 23.44
CA SER A 89 -7.51 5.09 23.08
C SER A 89 -8.68 4.22 22.58
N ALA A 90 -9.92 4.54 22.97
CA ALA A 90 -11.11 3.89 22.46
C ALA A 90 -11.35 4.27 20.99
N ASP A 91 -11.24 5.55 20.65
CA ASP A 91 -11.37 6.05 19.27
C ASP A 91 -10.27 5.45 18.38
N ALA A 92 -9.03 5.43 18.86
CA ALA A 92 -7.91 4.82 18.16
C ALA A 92 -8.17 3.33 17.87
N ARG A 93 -8.70 2.58 18.84
CA ARG A 93 -9.04 1.16 18.66
C ARG A 93 -10.21 0.97 17.69
N ALA A 94 -11.22 1.83 17.72
CA ALA A 94 -12.34 1.78 16.79
C ALA A 94 -11.89 2.02 15.34
N LEU A 95 -10.96 2.94 15.13
CA LEU A 95 -10.37 3.21 13.80
C LEU A 95 -9.51 2.06 13.27
N LEU A 96 -8.93 1.21 14.13
CA LEU A 96 -8.22 -0.01 13.71
C LEU A 96 -9.16 -1.05 13.07
N ALA A 97 -10.46 -1.01 13.36
CA ALA A 97 -11.45 -1.89 12.75
C ALA A 97 -11.86 -1.42 11.35
N VAL A 98 -11.39 -0.26 10.90
CA VAL A 98 -11.71 0.33 9.60
C VAL A 98 -10.44 0.39 8.73
N PRO A 99 -10.53 0.04 7.43
CA PRO A 99 -9.41 0.09 6.50
C PRO A 99 -9.00 1.52 6.10
N ILE A 100 -8.44 2.27 7.05
CA ILE A 100 -7.75 3.54 6.78
C ILE A 100 -6.37 3.28 6.17
N ALA A 101 -5.92 4.19 5.31
CA ALA A 101 -4.59 4.13 4.70
C ALA A 101 -3.48 4.54 5.68
N GLY A 102 -3.82 5.31 6.71
CA GLY A 102 -2.89 5.73 7.76
C GLY A 102 -3.36 6.97 8.51
N TYR A 103 -2.42 7.55 9.26
CA TYR A 103 -2.60 8.80 9.98
C TYR A 103 -1.69 9.89 9.41
N ILE A 104 -2.13 11.14 9.49
CA ILE A 104 -1.32 12.30 9.15
C ILE A 104 -1.32 13.32 10.28
N ASN A 105 -0.16 13.90 10.58
CA ASN A 105 -0.03 14.94 11.58
C ASN A 105 -0.66 16.25 11.06
N GLU A 106 -1.70 16.78 11.71
CA GLU A 106 -2.30 18.06 11.31
C GLU A 106 -1.31 19.22 11.40
N HIS A 107 -0.30 19.15 12.28
CA HIS A 107 0.71 20.19 12.45
C HIS A 107 1.89 20.07 11.48
N ALA A 108 1.82 19.19 10.47
CA ALA A 108 2.84 19.08 9.45
C ALA A 108 3.14 20.45 8.80
N SER A 109 4.42 20.79 8.70
CA SER A 109 4.85 21.98 7.96
C SER A 109 4.56 21.82 6.46
N PRO A 110 4.38 22.91 5.69
CA PRO A 110 4.10 22.82 4.24
C PRO A 110 5.07 21.89 3.48
N ALA A 111 6.36 21.96 3.80
CA ALA A 111 7.40 21.13 3.20
C ALA A 111 7.28 19.62 3.52
N GLN A 112 6.60 19.25 4.60
CA GLN A 112 6.43 17.86 5.03
C GLN A 112 5.10 17.24 4.57
N ILE A 113 4.13 18.06 4.16
CA ILE A 113 2.80 17.60 3.75
C ILE A 113 2.88 16.68 2.53
N LEU A 114 3.55 17.11 1.45
CA LEU A 114 3.67 16.28 0.25
C LEU A 114 4.44 14.98 0.50
N PRO A 115 5.63 14.98 1.12
CA PRO A 115 6.32 13.73 1.46
C PRO A 115 5.46 12.74 2.26
N ALA A 116 4.65 13.23 3.21
CA ALA A 116 3.76 12.39 4.01
C ALA A 116 2.63 11.76 3.18
N LEU A 117 2.15 12.46 2.14
CA LEU A 117 1.06 12.00 1.28
C LEU A 117 1.55 11.22 0.05
N ALA A 118 2.83 11.37 -0.30
CA ALA A 118 3.41 10.83 -1.52
C ALA A 118 3.22 9.32 -1.71
N PRO A 119 3.28 8.44 -0.68
CA PRO A 119 2.98 7.01 -0.84
C PRO A 119 1.56 6.71 -1.32
N HIS A 120 0.60 7.58 -1.01
CA HIS A 120 -0.80 7.42 -1.37
C HIS A 120 -1.16 8.16 -2.66
N LEU A 121 -0.48 9.28 -2.93
CA LEU A 121 -0.59 10.02 -4.19
C LEU A 121 0.13 9.32 -5.34
N PHE A 122 1.23 8.61 -5.06
CA PHE A 122 2.05 7.95 -6.07
C PHE A 122 2.37 6.51 -5.68
N PRO A 123 1.36 5.65 -5.45
CA PRO A 123 1.59 4.30 -4.95
C PRO A 123 2.52 3.50 -5.87
N ALA A 124 2.49 3.72 -7.19
CA ALA A 124 3.41 3.07 -8.13
C ALA A 124 4.88 3.54 -7.98
N SER A 125 5.13 4.77 -7.54
CA SER A 125 6.49 5.29 -7.29
C SER A 125 7.03 4.93 -5.92
N PHE A 126 6.14 4.64 -4.96
CA PHE A 126 6.47 4.15 -3.62
C PHE A 126 6.36 2.63 -3.49
N ASP A 127 5.78 1.96 -4.48
CA ASP A 127 5.93 0.54 -4.68
C ASP A 127 7.39 0.28 -5.06
N ARG A 128 8.19 -0.13 -4.07
CA ARG A 128 9.59 -0.53 -4.29
C ARG A 128 9.71 -1.73 -5.23
N ARG A 129 8.59 -2.35 -5.64
CA ARG A 129 8.59 -3.41 -6.65
C ARG A 129 8.90 -2.80 -8.00
N LEU A 130 10.08 -3.15 -8.51
CA LEU A 130 10.55 -2.76 -9.85
C LEU A 130 9.80 -3.47 -10.99
N SER A 131 8.85 -4.36 -10.70
CA SER A 131 8.12 -5.17 -11.69
C SER A 131 6.74 -5.63 -11.19
N PRO A 132 5.73 -5.79 -12.08
CA PRO A 132 4.48 -6.48 -11.78
C PRO A 132 4.69 -7.88 -11.22
N ARG A 133 3.68 -8.41 -10.51
CA ARG A 133 3.68 -9.78 -9.99
C ARG A 133 2.36 -10.46 -10.27
N VAL A 134 2.44 -11.71 -10.69
CA VAL A 134 1.27 -12.56 -10.97
C VAL A 134 0.98 -13.43 -9.75
N PRO A 135 -0.26 -13.44 -9.24
CA PRO A 135 -0.68 -14.42 -8.26
C PRO A 135 -0.56 -15.83 -8.84
N LEU A 136 0.27 -16.67 -8.23
CA LEU A 136 0.48 -18.06 -8.64
C LEU A 136 0.47 -18.94 -7.41
N GLY A 137 -0.13 -20.12 -7.51
CA GLY A 137 -0.16 -21.15 -6.46
C GLY A 137 0.64 -22.39 -6.84
N ILE A 138 1.86 -22.22 -7.35
CA ILE A 138 2.71 -23.34 -7.78
C ILE A 138 3.61 -23.82 -6.64
N PRO A 139 3.96 -25.12 -6.59
CA PRO A 139 4.97 -25.61 -5.65
C PRO A 139 6.36 -25.06 -5.98
N VAL A 140 7.09 -24.68 -4.95
CA VAL A 140 8.50 -24.27 -4.98
C VAL A 140 9.26 -25.07 -3.95
N SER A 141 10.32 -25.74 -4.39
CA SER A 141 11.31 -26.32 -3.48
C SER A 141 12.43 -25.32 -3.25
N TYR A 142 12.88 -25.20 -2.01
CA TYR A 142 14.02 -24.36 -1.66
C TYR A 142 14.99 -25.09 -0.73
N ARG A 143 16.27 -24.72 -0.84
CA ARG A 143 17.35 -25.19 0.03
C ARG A 143 18.10 -24.01 0.63
N ALA A 144 18.30 -24.03 1.95
CA ALA A 144 19.15 -23.10 2.69
C ALA A 144 20.02 -23.88 3.67
N GLY A 145 21.32 -24.04 3.35
CA GLY A 145 22.20 -24.90 4.13
C GLY A 145 21.67 -26.33 4.21
N GLN A 146 21.35 -26.79 5.43
CA GLN A 146 20.78 -28.12 5.69
C GLN A 146 19.25 -28.17 5.60
N THR A 147 18.58 -27.02 5.49
CA THR A 147 17.12 -26.96 5.39
C THR A 147 16.70 -27.16 3.94
N ILE A 148 15.89 -28.18 3.68
CA ILE A 148 15.21 -28.43 2.40
C ILE A 148 13.71 -28.47 2.68
N ALA A 149 12.93 -27.68 1.95
CA ALA A 149 11.49 -27.65 2.11
C ALA A 149 10.79 -27.31 0.81
N THR A 150 9.49 -27.63 0.75
CA THR A 150 8.59 -27.24 -0.34
C THR A 150 7.50 -26.34 0.22
N ALA A 151 7.19 -25.27 -0.50
CA ALA A 151 6.14 -24.33 -0.17
C ALA A 151 5.35 -23.95 -1.42
N VAL A 152 4.20 -23.29 -1.25
CA VAL A 152 3.36 -22.83 -2.37
C VAL A 152 3.61 -21.35 -2.58
N THR A 153 3.77 -20.89 -3.83
CA THR A 153 3.86 -19.46 -4.11
C THR A 153 2.58 -18.72 -3.71
N LEU A 154 2.73 -17.45 -3.36
CA LEU A 154 1.65 -16.47 -3.28
C LEU A 154 1.61 -15.60 -4.55
N ASN A 155 2.79 -15.25 -5.03
CA ASN A 155 2.99 -14.50 -6.26
C ASN A 155 4.42 -14.69 -6.79
N LEU A 156 4.60 -14.40 -8.07
CA LEU A 156 5.87 -14.43 -8.80
C LEU A 156 5.99 -13.15 -9.62
N GLY A 157 7.19 -12.59 -9.71
CA GLY A 157 7.50 -11.61 -10.76
C GLY A 157 9.00 -11.57 -11.06
N ARG A 158 9.40 -10.68 -11.97
CA ARG A 158 10.79 -10.55 -12.44
C ARG A 158 11.82 -10.53 -11.30
N GLY A 159 11.55 -9.79 -10.23
CA GLY A 159 12.49 -9.62 -9.12
C GLY A 159 12.47 -10.73 -8.05
N GLY A 160 11.54 -11.69 -8.10
CA GLY A 160 11.44 -12.71 -7.05
C GLY A 160 10.03 -13.27 -6.86
N LEU A 161 9.87 -14.06 -5.80
CA LEU A 161 8.61 -14.71 -5.45
C LEU A 161 8.30 -14.59 -3.96
N ALA A 162 7.04 -14.77 -3.61
CA ALA A 162 6.62 -14.95 -2.22
C ALA A 162 6.10 -16.37 -2.05
N VAL A 163 6.44 -17.04 -0.94
CA VAL A 163 5.94 -18.38 -0.61
C VAL A 163 5.17 -18.35 0.70
N ARG A 164 4.14 -19.20 0.79
CA ARG A 164 3.37 -19.44 2.00
C ARG A 164 4.06 -20.51 2.83
N THR A 165 4.40 -20.19 4.08
CA THR A 165 5.01 -21.13 5.03
C THR A 165 4.76 -20.65 6.46
N LEU A 166 4.55 -21.58 7.39
CA LEU A 166 4.45 -21.27 8.83
C LEU A 166 5.81 -21.23 9.52
N SER A 167 6.85 -21.70 8.83
CA SER A 167 8.24 -21.73 9.28
C SER A 167 9.12 -20.97 8.29
N PRO A 168 8.95 -19.64 8.16
CA PRO A 168 9.75 -18.86 7.23
C PRO A 168 11.21 -18.76 7.71
N LEU A 169 12.13 -18.70 6.76
CA LEU A 169 13.55 -18.47 7.05
C LEU A 169 13.76 -17.01 7.49
N ASN A 170 14.88 -16.75 8.16
CA ASN A 170 15.24 -15.40 8.59
C ASN A 170 15.54 -14.51 7.37
N PRO A 171 15.23 -13.19 7.44
CA PRO A 171 15.68 -12.24 6.43
C PRO A 171 17.19 -12.33 6.20
N ARG A 172 17.60 -12.08 4.96
CA ARG A 172 18.98 -12.21 4.44
C ARG A 172 19.50 -13.65 4.26
N THR A 173 18.72 -14.67 4.58
CA THR A 173 19.09 -16.07 4.29
C THR A 173 19.15 -16.30 2.78
N LEU A 174 20.23 -16.91 2.29
CA LEU A 174 20.38 -17.32 0.90
C LEU A 174 19.65 -18.64 0.66
N VAL A 175 18.99 -18.73 -0.49
CA VAL A 175 18.18 -19.88 -0.89
C VAL A 175 18.46 -20.25 -2.34
N ASP A 176 18.69 -21.53 -2.59
CA ASP A 176 18.55 -22.11 -3.93
C ASP A 176 17.09 -22.53 -4.11
N LEU A 177 16.49 -22.15 -5.24
CA LEU A 177 15.09 -22.36 -5.56
C LEU A 177 14.93 -23.24 -6.80
N LYS A 178 13.89 -24.07 -6.79
CA LYS A 178 13.48 -24.87 -7.94
C LYS A 178 11.95 -24.94 -8.02
N PHE A 179 11.39 -24.57 -9.17
CA PHE A 179 9.95 -24.57 -9.37
C PHE A 179 9.56 -24.71 -10.83
N ARG A 180 8.30 -25.07 -11.10
CA ARG A 180 7.76 -25.23 -12.45
C ARG A 180 6.64 -24.23 -12.69
N VAL A 181 6.78 -23.44 -13.75
CA VAL A 181 5.76 -22.48 -14.17
C VAL A 181 4.72 -23.12 -15.11
N PRO A 182 3.55 -22.50 -15.34
CA PRO A 182 2.48 -23.08 -16.15
C PRO A 182 2.87 -23.47 -17.59
N SER A 183 3.92 -22.84 -18.16
CA SER A 183 4.51 -23.23 -19.45
C SER A 183 5.20 -24.61 -19.44
N LYS A 184 5.19 -25.30 -18.29
CA LYS A 184 5.90 -26.56 -17.99
C LYS A 184 7.43 -26.46 -17.94
N SER A 185 7.98 -25.25 -18.08
CA SER A 185 9.41 -25.00 -17.89
C SER A 185 9.77 -25.08 -16.40
N GLU A 186 10.86 -25.80 -16.11
CA GLU A 186 11.47 -25.84 -14.78
C GLU A 186 12.48 -24.70 -14.67
N ILE A 187 12.37 -23.93 -13.60
CA ILE A 187 13.21 -22.76 -13.32
C ILE A 187 14.04 -23.06 -12.07
N GLU A 188 15.34 -22.77 -12.18
CA GLU A 188 16.28 -22.78 -11.07
C GLU A 188 16.81 -21.36 -10.85
N ALA A 189 16.74 -20.89 -9.60
CA ALA A 189 17.17 -19.54 -9.26
C ALA A 189 17.86 -19.51 -7.90
N ARG A 190 18.79 -18.58 -7.73
CA ARG A 190 19.31 -18.21 -6.40
C ARG A 190 18.64 -16.94 -5.94
N GLY A 191 18.34 -16.88 -4.65
CA GLY A 191 17.76 -15.70 -4.06
C GLY A 191 18.10 -15.49 -2.60
N ARG A 192 17.61 -14.38 -2.08
CA ARG A 192 17.74 -13.97 -0.69
C ARG A 192 16.38 -13.67 -0.10
N VAL A 193 16.14 -14.12 1.12
CA VAL A 193 14.94 -13.75 1.87
C VAL A 193 14.98 -12.25 2.18
N VAL A 194 13.97 -11.49 1.74
CA VAL A 194 13.89 -10.03 1.94
C VAL A 194 12.88 -9.63 3.01
N TRP A 195 11.92 -10.49 3.31
CA TRP A 195 11.01 -10.34 4.45
C TRP A 195 10.52 -11.72 4.91
N SER A 196 10.11 -11.80 6.17
CA SER A 196 9.69 -13.03 6.84
C SER A 196 8.55 -12.71 7.81
N ASP A 197 7.45 -13.45 7.74
CA ASP A 197 6.25 -13.28 8.55
C ASP A 197 5.66 -14.67 8.86
N ARG A 198 5.55 -15.04 10.15
CA ARG A 198 5.08 -16.37 10.55
C ARG A 198 3.59 -16.63 10.30
N SER A 199 2.80 -15.59 10.08
CA SER A 199 1.37 -15.69 9.76
C SER A 199 1.10 -15.83 8.26
N VAL A 200 2.06 -15.43 7.42
CA VAL A 200 1.90 -15.40 5.95
C VAL A 200 2.91 -16.28 5.23
N GLY A 201 4.20 -16.09 5.50
CA GLY A 201 5.30 -16.79 4.82
C GLY A 201 6.55 -15.93 4.67
N MET A 202 7.20 -16.00 3.51
CA MET A 202 8.41 -15.22 3.24
C MET A 202 8.50 -14.75 1.80
N GLY A 203 9.19 -13.63 1.60
CA GLY A 203 9.52 -13.09 0.30
C GLY A 203 10.98 -13.35 -0.04
N ILE A 204 11.21 -13.79 -1.27
CA ILE A 204 12.54 -14.13 -1.78
C ILE A 204 12.79 -13.27 -3.02
N GLN A 205 13.87 -12.51 -2.99
CA GLN A 205 14.37 -11.76 -4.14
C GLN A 205 15.38 -12.61 -4.90
N PHE A 206 15.29 -12.67 -6.22
CA PHE A 206 16.30 -13.36 -7.04
C PHE A 206 17.61 -12.55 -7.04
N ASP A 207 18.72 -13.21 -6.76
CA ASP A 207 20.07 -12.66 -6.89
C ASP A 207 20.65 -13.03 -8.27
N HIS A 208 20.46 -14.29 -8.69
CA HIS A 208 20.93 -14.80 -9.98
C HIS A 208 19.94 -15.79 -10.58
N MET A 209 19.71 -15.68 -11.88
CA MET A 209 18.89 -16.56 -12.70
C MET A 209 19.41 -16.50 -14.15
N SER A 210 19.17 -17.55 -14.94
CA SER A 210 19.54 -17.55 -16.36
C SER A 210 18.68 -16.55 -17.17
N ALA A 211 19.22 -16.04 -18.28
CA ALA A 211 18.49 -15.11 -19.14
C ALA A 211 17.25 -15.77 -19.79
N SER A 212 17.32 -17.07 -20.10
CA SER A 212 16.19 -17.83 -20.62
C SER A 212 15.07 -17.97 -19.58
N ASP A 213 15.42 -18.24 -18.32
CA ASP A 213 14.42 -18.33 -17.25
C ASP A 213 13.83 -16.96 -16.94
N GLN A 214 14.63 -15.89 -17.04
CA GLN A 214 14.14 -14.52 -16.89
C GLN A 214 13.10 -14.17 -17.95
N GLN A 215 13.32 -14.53 -19.22
CA GLN A 215 12.34 -14.31 -20.29
C GLN A 215 11.04 -15.06 -20.04
N ILE A 216 11.11 -16.29 -19.49
CA ILE A 216 9.92 -17.06 -19.14
C ILE A 216 9.13 -16.35 -18.04
N ILE A 217 9.79 -15.84 -16.99
CA ILE A 217 9.12 -15.10 -15.91
C ILE A 217 8.53 -13.78 -16.44
N ASP A 218 9.26 -13.07 -17.28
CA ASP A 218 8.80 -11.81 -17.87
C ASP A 218 7.58 -12.00 -18.77
N GLY A 219 7.44 -13.15 -19.42
CA GLY A 219 6.24 -13.50 -20.19
C GLY A 219 5.02 -13.85 -19.34
N LEU A 220 5.19 -14.06 -18.03
CA LEU A 220 4.08 -14.31 -17.10
C LEU A 220 3.52 -13.01 -16.53
N THR A 221 4.33 -11.96 -16.38
CA THR A 221 4.00 -10.68 -15.73
C THR A 221 3.63 -9.58 -16.70
#